data_AF-A0A250JLC4-F1
#
_entry.id   AF-A0A250JLC4-F1
#
_cell.length_a   1.000
_cell.length_b   1.000
_cell.length_c   1.000
_cell.angle_alpha   90.00
_cell.angle_beta   90.00
_cell.angle_gamma   90.00
#
_symmetry.space_group_name_H-M   'P 1'
#
loop_
_entity.id
_entity.type
_entity.pdbx_description
1 polymer ?
#
loop_
_entity_poly.entity_id
_entity_poly.type
_entity_poly.pdbx_seq_one_letter_code
_entity_poly.pdbx_strand_id
1 'polypeptide(L)'
;MSGYTNTLSVMVLTEDSGAGAYDTVRALVKEMFKLLVPAVWTHRIDFKPLEDESARRAMHANLWKSNNPLDERNRRLLIRSIITELLKPHGFVLYHIDGDKPWSRHESSENVREFLTRMRSPIEAGVRSQLPAEVETRMKRLRLLVPFYSIEAWLYQHTREAWQLCAEEGCGRCHTQLGDWEKNRASLDEVTQPKETTLCLKDKHNARLASSGFPARQVYEAEASFTGAVDGLLECDELTAALERTCATSFTPSP
;
A
#
# COMPACT_ATOMS: atom_id res chain seq x y z
N MET A 1 26.94 20.29 12.02
CA MET A 1 26.05 21.05 11.12
C MET A 1 24.79 20.22 10.93
N SER A 2 23.74 20.55 11.69
CA SER A 2 22.45 19.86 11.73
C SER A 2 21.56 20.43 10.62
N GLY A 3 21.17 19.60 9.65
CA GLY A 3 20.51 20.10 8.44
C GLY A 3 19.48 19.18 7.78
N TYR A 4 19.05 18.09 8.43
CA TYR A 4 18.02 17.19 7.88
C TYR A 4 17.29 16.44 9.01
N THR A 5 16.28 17.03 9.65
CA THR A 5 15.48 16.32 10.68
C THR A 5 13.96 16.41 10.54
N ASN A 6 13.43 16.84 9.39
CA ASN A 6 11.98 17.00 9.19
C ASN A 6 11.37 16.27 7.97
N THR A 7 12.14 15.46 7.26
CA THR A 7 11.61 14.76 6.07
C THR A 7 10.66 13.63 6.50
N LEU A 8 9.45 13.63 5.95
CA LEU A 8 8.49 12.53 6.09
C LEU A 8 9.10 11.25 5.49
N SER A 9 9.28 10.23 6.32
CA SER A 9 9.84 8.92 5.95
C SER A 9 8.72 7.90 5.90
N VAL A 10 8.53 7.26 4.75
CA VAL A 10 7.47 6.27 4.53
C VAL A 10 8.10 4.98 4.03
N MET A 11 8.13 3.98 4.89
CA MET A 11 8.50 2.61 4.52
C MET A 11 7.30 1.94 3.86
N VAL A 12 7.46 1.53 2.60
CA VAL A 12 6.43 0.80 1.85
C VAL A 12 6.87 -0.65 1.72
N LEU A 13 6.04 -1.55 2.22
CA LEU A 13 6.28 -2.99 2.23
C LEU A 13 5.22 -3.68 1.39
N THR A 14 5.61 -4.71 0.63
CA THR A 14 4.69 -5.49 -0.21
C THR A 14 5.03 -6.97 -0.10
N GLU A 15 4.01 -7.83 -0.07
CA GLU A 15 4.18 -9.29 -0.13
C GLU A 15 4.44 -9.80 -1.55
N ASP A 16 4.04 -9.03 -2.56
CA ASP A 16 4.33 -9.34 -3.96
C ASP A 16 5.86 -9.28 -4.20
N SER A 17 6.35 -10.35 -4.81
CA SER A 17 7.76 -10.57 -5.12
C SER A 17 8.12 -10.28 -6.57
N GLY A 18 7.13 -9.88 -7.39
CA GLY A 18 7.29 -9.52 -8.78
C GLY A 18 8.29 -8.38 -8.99
N ALA A 19 8.96 -8.40 -10.14
CA ALA A 19 9.82 -7.29 -10.56
C ALA A 19 8.96 -6.03 -10.71
N GLY A 20 9.22 -5.00 -9.89
CA GLY A 20 8.45 -3.76 -9.88
C GLY A 20 7.28 -3.71 -8.89
N ALA A 21 7.09 -4.73 -8.03
CA ALA A 21 6.05 -4.73 -7.01
C ALA A 21 6.15 -3.51 -6.06
N TYR A 22 7.35 -3.21 -5.57
CA TYR A 22 7.59 -2.02 -4.73
C TYR A 22 7.20 -0.73 -5.45
N ASP A 23 7.61 -0.56 -6.71
CA ASP A 23 7.32 0.64 -7.48
C ASP A 23 5.83 0.80 -7.76
N THR A 24 5.14 -0.31 -7.98
CA THR A 24 3.69 -0.37 -8.17
C THR A 24 2.96 0.12 -6.91
N VAL A 25 3.24 -0.48 -5.75
CA VAL A 25 2.61 -0.08 -4.49
C VAL A 25 2.98 1.36 -4.13
N ARG A 26 4.25 1.76 -4.32
CA ARG A 26 4.69 3.15 -4.12
C ARG A 26 3.92 4.13 -5.00
N ALA A 27 3.67 3.79 -6.26
CA ALA A 27 2.89 4.64 -7.16
C ALA A 27 1.44 4.78 -6.65
N LEU A 28 0.79 3.69 -6.26
CA LEU A 28 -0.56 3.72 -5.68
C LEU A 28 -0.62 4.56 -4.40
N VAL A 29 0.34 4.40 -3.49
CA VAL A 29 0.45 5.21 -2.27
C VAL A 29 0.54 6.70 -2.60
N LYS A 30 1.32 7.08 -3.61
CA LYS A 30 1.41 8.48 -4.04
C LYS A 30 0.06 9.01 -4.50
N GLU A 31 -0.74 8.20 -5.19
CA GLU A 31 -2.08 8.60 -5.61
C GLU A 31 -3.06 8.67 -4.42
N MET A 32 -2.97 7.74 -3.46
CA MET A 32 -3.73 7.82 -2.21
C MET A 32 -3.40 9.10 -1.45
N PHE A 33 -2.12 9.48 -1.33
CA PHE A 33 -1.72 10.72 -0.66
C PHE A 33 -2.27 11.98 -1.32
N LYS A 34 -2.50 11.98 -2.64
CA LYS A 34 -3.17 13.09 -3.33
C LYS A 34 -4.67 13.18 -2.99
N LEU A 35 -5.30 12.08 -2.55
CA LEU A 35 -6.66 12.13 -2.02
C LEU A 35 -6.70 12.76 -0.62
N LEU A 36 -5.70 12.46 0.21
CA LEU A 36 -5.56 13.08 1.55
C LEU A 36 -5.25 14.57 1.44
N VAL A 37 -4.26 14.93 0.63
CA VAL A 37 -3.79 16.30 0.44
C VAL A 37 -3.59 16.55 -1.06
N PRO A 38 -4.56 17.17 -1.76
CA PRO A 38 -4.49 17.37 -3.22
C PRO A 38 -3.24 18.10 -3.73
N ALA A 39 -2.66 18.98 -2.91
CA ALA A 39 -1.45 19.74 -3.24
C ALA A 39 -0.14 19.05 -2.81
N VAL A 40 -0.18 17.78 -2.37
CA VAL A 40 0.98 17.07 -1.86
C VAL A 40 2.11 16.99 -2.90
N TRP A 41 3.33 17.28 -2.46
CA TRP A 41 4.53 17.16 -3.29
C TRP A 41 5.25 15.86 -2.94
N THR A 42 4.79 14.76 -3.52
CA THR A 42 5.30 13.40 -3.20
C THR A 42 6.78 13.18 -3.50
N HIS A 43 7.43 14.05 -4.27
CA HIS A 43 8.88 14.03 -4.50
C HIS A 43 9.70 14.51 -3.28
N ARG A 44 9.05 15.15 -2.29
CA ARG A 44 9.67 15.57 -1.02
C ARG A 44 9.47 14.54 0.11
N ILE A 45 8.83 13.42 -0.20
CA ILE A 45 8.62 12.30 0.72
C ILE A 45 9.74 11.28 0.48
N ASP A 46 10.36 10.84 1.56
CA ASP A 46 11.40 9.82 1.54
C ASP A 46 10.74 8.43 1.58
N PHE A 47 10.38 7.92 0.40
CA PHE A 47 9.85 6.57 0.25
C PHE A 47 10.99 5.55 0.25
N LYS A 48 10.93 4.59 1.17
CA LYS A 48 11.98 3.56 1.31
C LYS A 48 11.41 2.16 1.13
N PRO A 49 12.10 1.29 0.38
CA PRO A 49 11.88 -0.14 0.50
C PRO A 49 12.48 -0.64 1.81
N LEU A 50 12.30 -1.93 2.08
CA LEU A 50 13.05 -2.60 3.12
C LEU A 50 14.49 -2.84 2.64
N GLU A 51 15.48 -2.25 3.33
CA GLU A 51 16.90 -2.34 2.93
C GLU A 51 17.53 -3.70 3.24
N ASP A 52 17.08 -4.38 4.30
CA ASP A 52 17.60 -5.70 4.68
C ASP A 52 16.99 -6.80 3.80
N GLU A 53 17.82 -7.42 2.98
CA GLU A 53 17.44 -8.51 2.06
C GLU A 53 16.80 -9.73 2.76
N SER A 54 17.21 -10.04 4.00
CA SER A 54 16.64 -11.16 4.75
C SER A 54 15.26 -10.83 5.31
N ALA A 55 15.09 -9.61 5.79
CA ALA A 55 13.78 -9.11 6.19
C ALA A 55 12.85 -8.95 4.96
N ARG A 56 13.40 -8.63 3.77
CA ARG A 56 12.65 -8.50 2.53
C ARG A 56 12.15 -9.86 2.06
N ARG A 57 13.00 -10.89 2.17
CA ARG A 57 12.58 -12.28 1.98
C ARG A 57 11.45 -12.71 2.92
N ALA A 58 11.39 -12.19 4.15
CA ALA A 58 10.30 -12.48 5.10
C ALA A 58 8.95 -11.96 4.60
N MET A 59 8.96 -10.79 3.95
CA MET A 59 7.78 -10.21 3.32
C MET A 59 7.32 -11.05 2.13
N HIS A 60 8.27 -11.48 1.31
CA HIS A 60 7.99 -12.24 0.10
C HIS A 60 7.49 -13.66 0.45
N ALA A 61 6.68 -14.23 -0.45
CA ALA A 61 6.20 -15.62 -0.36
C ALA A 61 5.43 -15.95 0.93
N ASN A 62 4.81 -14.96 1.57
CA ASN A 62 4.03 -15.16 2.79
C ASN A 62 4.82 -15.75 3.98
N LEU A 63 6.15 -15.66 4.01
CA LEU A 63 6.95 -16.25 5.10
C LEU A 63 6.62 -15.64 6.48
N TRP A 64 6.15 -14.40 6.50
CA TRP A 64 5.67 -13.74 7.72
C TRP A 64 4.52 -14.51 8.40
N LYS A 65 3.71 -15.30 7.67
CA LYS A 65 2.66 -16.17 8.24
C LYS A 65 3.09 -17.62 8.48
N SER A 66 4.33 -17.96 8.11
CA SER A 66 4.88 -19.31 8.27
C SER A 66 4.98 -19.74 9.74
N ASN A 67 4.71 -21.02 9.97
CA ASN A 67 4.94 -21.71 11.26
C ASN A 67 6.32 -22.40 11.31
N ASN A 68 7.09 -22.37 10.22
CA ASN A 68 8.42 -22.99 10.20
C ASN A 68 9.38 -22.19 11.10
N PRO A 69 10.03 -22.81 12.10
CA PRO A 69 11.01 -22.14 12.95
C PRO A 69 12.17 -21.50 12.17
N LEU A 70 12.50 -22.02 11.00
CA LEU A 70 13.55 -21.46 10.14
C LEU A 70 13.20 -20.05 9.62
N ASP A 71 11.91 -19.75 9.44
CA ASP A 71 11.43 -18.45 8.96
C ASP A 71 11.31 -17.42 10.08
N GLU A 72 11.37 -17.87 11.35
CA GLU A 72 11.18 -17.00 12.51
C GLU A 72 12.24 -15.89 12.57
N ARG A 73 13.49 -16.19 12.21
CA ARG A 73 14.57 -15.20 12.17
C ARG A 73 14.22 -14.06 11.21
N ASN A 74 13.77 -14.39 10.01
CA ASN A 74 13.44 -13.41 8.97
C ASN A 74 12.23 -12.56 9.40
N ARG A 75 11.19 -13.18 9.98
CA ARG A 75 10.04 -12.47 10.54
C ARG A 75 10.44 -11.52 11.67
N ARG A 76 11.32 -11.94 12.58
CA ARG A 76 11.83 -11.07 13.66
C ARG A 76 12.61 -9.87 13.11
N LEU A 77 13.40 -10.06 12.05
CA LEU A 77 14.11 -8.95 11.38
C LEU A 77 13.13 -7.96 10.72
N LEU A 78 12.08 -8.47 10.08
CA LEU A 78 11.01 -7.63 9.53
C LEU A 78 10.29 -6.82 10.62
N ILE A 79 9.86 -7.47 11.70
CA ILE A 79 9.24 -6.80 12.86
C ILE A 79 10.16 -5.71 13.42
N ARG A 80 11.46 -6.00 13.59
CA ARG A 80 12.44 -5.03 14.08
C ARG A 80 12.59 -3.83 13.14
N SER A 81 12.58 -4.06 11.84
CA SER A 81 12.69 -3.00 10.83
C SER A 81 11.48 -2.07 10.87
N ILE A 82 10.27 -2.64 11.00
CA ILE A 82 9.02 -1.88 11.17
C ILE A 82 9.06 -1.05 12.46
N ILE A 83 9.43 -1.65 13.60
CA ILE A 83 9.56 -0.93 14.87
C ILE A 83 10.56 0.23 14.72
N THR A 84 11.71 -0.02 14.11
CA THR A 84 12.76 1.00 13.90
C THR A 84 12.23 2.20 13.12
N GLU A 85 11.40 1.97 12.10
CA GLU A 85 10.75 3.05 11.36
C GLU A 85 9.73 3.80 12.23
N LEU A 86 8.86 3.09 12.94
CA LEU A 86 7.81 3.70 13.78
C LEU A 86 8.36 4.55 14.93
N LEU A 87 9.57 4.22 15.41
CA LEU A 87 10.26 5.01 16.44
C LEU A 87 10.81 6.35 15.91
N LYS A 88 10.93 6.53 14.59
CA LYS A 88 11.38 7.82 14.02
C LYS A 88 10.31 8.91 14.24
N PRO A 89 10.69 10.18 14.48
CA PRO A 89 9.74 11.26 14.70
C PRO A 89 8.66 11.41 13.61
N HIS A 90 9.01 11.18 12.34
CA HIS A 90 8.11 11.24 11.18
C HIS A 90 8.18 9.97 10.33
N GLY A 91 8.37 8.81 10.98
CA GLY A 91 8.38 7.50 10.31
C GLY A 91 6.98 6.88 10.25
N PHE A 92 6.60 6.44 9.06
CA PHE A 92 5.35 5.74 8.77
C PHE A 92 5.64 4.43 8.05
N VAL A 93 4.76 3.44 8.26
CA VAL A 93 4.86 2.13 7.61
C VAL A 93 3.54 1.83 6.93
N LEU A 94 3.60 1.64 5.61
CA LEU A 94 2.49 1.16 4.80
C LEU A 94 2.79 -0.27 4.37
N TYR A 95 1.97 -1.20 4.83
CA TYR A 95 2.19 -2.63 4.66
C TYR A 95 1.11 -3.19 3.74
N HIS A 96 1.50 -3.57 2.53
CA HIS A 96 0.65 -4.21 1.55
C HIS A 96 0.58 -5.73 1.79
N ILE A 97 -0.64 -6.23 1.94
CA ILE A 97 -1.01 -7.66 1.93
C ILE A 97 -2.22 -7.85 1.02
N ASP A 98 -2.26 -8.94 0.27
CA ASP A 98 -3.47 -9.29 -0.47
C ASP A 98 -4.49 -9.90 0.50
N GLY A 99 -5.74 -9.46 0.43
CA GLY A 99 -6.85 -10.18 1.06
C GLY A 99 -7.06 -11.51 0.35
N ASP A 100 -7.41 -12.59 1.06
CA ASP A 100 -7.64 -13.93 0.47
C ASP A 100 -9.14 -14.20 0.16
N LYS A 101 -9.96 -13.15 0.15
CA LYS A 101 -11.41 -13.18 0.00
C LYS A 101 -11.87 -12.08 -0.96
N PRO A 102 -13.11 -12.15 -1.48
CA PRO A 102 -13.78 -11.00 -2.05
C PRO A 102 -14.02 -9.93 -0.97
N TRP A 103 -14.13 -8.66 -1.37
CA TRP A 103 -14.39 -7.55 -0.43
C TRP A 103 -15.67 -7.74 0.39
N SER A 104 -16.75 -8.26 -0.19
CA SER A 104 -17.98 -8.59 0.54
C SER A 104 -17.79 -9.57 1.71
N ARG A 105 -16.65 -10.26 1.78
CA ARG A 105 -16.29 -11.22 2.86
C ARG A 105 -15.02 -10.81 3.59
N HIS A 106 -14.65 -9.53 3.56
CA HIS A 106 -13.36 -9.06 4.04
C HIS A 106 -13.05 -9.39 5.50
N GLU A 107 -14.06 -9.36 6.37
CA GLU A 107 -13.94 -9.71 7.80
C GLU A 107 -13.41 -11.14 8.03
N SER A 108 -13.58 -12.02 7.04
CA SER A 108 -13.15 -13.43 7.10
C SER A 108 -11.78 -13.68 6.45
N SER A 109 -11.04 -12.64 6.08
CA SER A 109 -9.71 -12.80 5.49
C SER A 109 -8.73 -13.41 6.50
N GLU A 110 -8.18 -14.57 6.14
CA GLU A 110 -7.11 -15.21 6.91
C GLU A 110 -5.85 -14.35 6.90
N ASN A 111 -5.49 -13.77 5.75
CA ASN A 111 -4.27 -12.95 5.65
C ASN A 111 -4.33 -11.75 6.60
N VAL A 112 -5.46 -11.04 6.65
CA VAL A 112 -5.65 -9.93 7.60
C VAL A 112 -5.58 -10.42 9.04
N ARG A 113 -6.30 -11.50 9.39
CA ARG A 113 -6.31 -12.07 10.74
C ARG A 113 -4.92 -12.52 11.22
N GLU A 114 -4.18 -13.19 10.35
CA GLU A 114 -2.81 -13.65 10.64
C GLU A 114 -1.85 -12.46 10.80
N PHE A 115 -2.00 -11.40 10.00
CA PHE A 115 -1.19 -10.18 10.18
C PHE A 115 -1.41 -9.55 11.55
N LEU A 116 -2.68 -9.38 11.96
CA LEU A 116 -3.02 -8.81 13.26
C LEU A 116 -2.39 -9.61 14.41
N THR A 117 -2.39 -10.94 14.29
CA THR A 117 -1.87 -11.82 15.35
C THR A 117 -0.35 -11.91 15.34
N ARG A 118 0.26 -12.13 14.18
CA ARG A 118 1.69 -12.48 14.05
C ARG A 118 2.62 -11.30 13.85
N MET A 119 2.10 -10.20 13.31
CA MET A 119 2.89 -9.00 13.00
C MET A 119 2.51 -7.86 13.93
N ARG A 120 1.23 -7.45 13.96
CA ARG A 120 0.81 -6.26 14.70
C ARG A 120 1.08 -6.39 16.21
N SER A 121 0.68 -7.49 16.84
CA SER A 121 0.88 -7.69 18.29
C SER A 121 2.37 -7.66 18.70
N PRO A 122 3.31 -8.37 18.02
CA PRO A 122 4.73 -8.23 18.32
C PRO A 122 5.32 -6.84 18.02
N ILE A 123 4.89 -6.17 16.95
CA ILE A 123 5.32 -4.80 16.65
C ILE A 123 4.91 -3.87 17.79
N GLU A 124 3.65 -3.94 18.23
CA GLU A 124 3.13 -3.13 19.33
C GLU A 124 3.88 -3.39 20.64
N ALA A 125 4.15 -4.66 20.97
CA ALA A 125 4.97 -5.01 22.13
C ALA A 125 6.39 -4.43 22.05
N GLY A 126 6.99 -4.43 20.85
CA GLY A 126 8.31 -3.85 20.61
C GLY A 126 8.34 -2.32 20.63
N VAL A 127 7.27 -1.66 20.18
CA VAL A 127 7.11 -0.20 20.35
C VAL A 127 6.90 0.14 21.83
N ARG A 128 6.06 -0.62 22.54
CA ARG A 128 5.78 -0.44 23.97
C ARG A 128 6.99 -0.58 24.86
N SER A 129 7.90 -1.50 24.54
CA SER A 129 9.13 -1.66 25.32
C SER A 129 10.09 -0.46 25.19
N GLN A 130 9.98 0.31 24.11
CA GLN A 130 10.85 1.46 23.83
C GLN A 130 10.20 2.80 24.20
N LEU A 131 8.91 2.97 23.88
CA LEU A 131 8.13 4.21 24.07
C LEU A 131 6.75 3.89 24.67
N PRO A 132 6.66 3.46 25.95
CA PRO A 132 5.41 2.99 26.56
C PRO A 132 4.30 4.04 26.58
N ALA A 133 4.64 5.33 26.67
CA ALA A 133 3.67 6.43 26.69
C ALA A 133 3.14 6.81 25.31
N GLU A 134 3.79 6.38 24.22
CA GLU A 134 3.45 6.81 22.85
C GLU A 134 2.95 5.66 21.97
N VAL A 135 2.75 4.46 22.53
CA VAL A 135 2.42 3.24 21.77
C VAL A 135 1.23 3.45 20.85
N GLU A 136 0.14 4.01 21.36
CA GLU A 136 -1.07 4.22 20.57
C GLU A 136 -0.80 5.13 19.38
N THR A 137 -0.14 6.27 19.61
CA THR A 137 0.24 7.24 18.57
C THR A 137 1.16 6.62 17.53
N ARG A 138 2.20 5.87 17.96
CA ARG A 138 3.13 5.22 17.04
C ARG A 138 2.47 4.12 16.23
N MET A 139 1.57 3.34 16.83
CA MET A 139 0.86 2.27 16.13
C MET A 139 -0.17 2.80 15.12
N LYS A 140 -0.68 4.04 15.26
CA LYS A 140 -1.49 4.70 14.21
C LYS A 140 -0.69 4.98 12.93
N ARG A 141 0.64 4.95 12.97
CA ARG A 141 1.52 5.14 11.79
C ARG A 141 1.80 3.85 11.02
N LEU A 142 1.35 2.70 11.53
CA LEU A 142 1.35 1.42 10.82
C LEU A 142 -0.02 1.21 10.17
N ARG A 143 -0.08 1.31 8.83
CA ARG A 143 -1.32 1.16 8.06
C ARG A 143 -1.20 0.01 7.06
N LEU A 144 -2.31 -0.71 6.91
CA LEU A 144 -2.42 -1.80 5.96
C LEU A 144 -2.97 -1.27 4.62
N LEU A 145 -2.42 -1.78 3.53
CA LEU A 145 -3.00 -1.65 2.19
C LEU A 145 -3.49 -3.04 1.81
N VAL A 146 -4.81 -3.23 1.72
CA VAL A 146 -5.41 -4.56 1.52
C VAL A 146 -6.31 -4.55 0.30
N PRO A 147 -5.75 -4.71 -0.92
CA PRO A 147 -6.56 -5.10 -2.06
C PRO A 147 -7.12 -6.50 -1.83
N PHE A 148 -8.40 -6.73 -2.14
CA PHE A 148 -9.02 -8.04 -1.93
C PHE A 148 -8.77 -8.96 -3.13
N TYR A 149 -8.39 -10.21 -2.83
CA TYR A 149 -7.70 -11.19 -3.68
C TYR A 149 -6.28 -10.89 -4.12
N SER A 150 -6.05 -9.72 -4.72
CA SER A 150 -4.71 -9.30 -5.12
C SER A 150 -4.69 -7.83 -5.53
N ILE A 151 -3.50 -7.23 -5.58
CA ILE A 151 -3.30 -5.84 -6.02
C ILE A 151 -3.94 -5.50 -7.38
N GLU A 152 -4.13 -6.48 -8.27
CA GLU A 152 -4.84 -6.30 -9.54
C GLU A 152 -6.29 -5.83 -9.36
N ALA A 153 -6.95 -6.13 -8.23
CA ALA A 153 -8.27 -5.61 -7.91
C ALA A 153 -8.31 -4.07 -7.86
N TRP A 154 -7.19 -3.43 -7.50
CA TRP A 154 -7.02 -1.98 -7.59
C TRP A 154 -6.52 -1.56 -8.97
N LEU A 155 -5.48 -2.21 -9.48
CA LEU A 155 -4.81 -1.79 -10.73
C LEU A 155 -5.73 -1.86 -11.94
N TYR A 156 -6.60 -2.87 -12.03
CA TYR A 156 -7.52 -3.05 -13.16
C TYR A 156 -8.68 -2.05 -13.14
N GLN A 157 -8.86 -1.30 -12.05
CA GLN A 157 -9.74 -0.14 -12.04
C GLN A 157 -9.16 1.03 -12.86
N HIS A 158 -7.90 0.96 -13.30
CA HIS A 158 -7.40 1.84 -14.36
C HIS A 158 -7.89 1.36 -15.74
N THR A 159 -9.20 1.31 -15.93
CA THR A 159 -9.84 0.64 -17.07
C THR A 159 -9.42 1.17 -18.43
N ARG A 160 -9.16 2.47 -18.55
CA ARG A 160 -8.68 3.09 -19.81
C ARG A 160 -7.26 2.64 -20.17
N GLU A 161 -6.35 2.63 -19.21
CA GLU A 161 -4.99 2.15 -19.40
C GLU A 161 -4.97 0.64 -19.65
N ALA A 162 -5.75 -0.12 -18.88
CA ALA A 162 -5.91 -1.55 -19.07
C ALA A 162 -6.45 -1.88 -20.47
N TRP A 163 -7.35 -1.06 -21.01
CA TRP A 163 -7.85 -1.19 -22.39
C TRP A 163 -6.72 -1.00 -23.40
N GLN A 164 -5.93 0.08 -23.27
CA GLN A 164 -4.79 0.34 -24.15
C GLN A 164 -3.77 -0.80 -24.12
N LEU A 165 -3.44 -1.29 -22.93
CA LEU A 165 -2.54 -2.42 -22.74
C LEU A 165 -3.08 -3.71 -23.35
N CYS A 166 -4.38 -4.01 -23.20
CA CYS A 166 -4.98 -5.17 -23.84
C CYS A 166 -4.90 -5.08 -25.37
N ALA A 167 -5.10 -3.88 -25.93
CA ALA A 167 -4.98 -3.65 -27.37
C ALA A 167 -3.52 -3.82 -27.86
N GLU A 168 -2.53 -3.33 -27.12
CA GLU A 168 -1.10 -3.52 -27.40
C GLU A 168 -0.70 -5.00 -27.41
N GLU A 169 -1.30 -5.80 -26.53
CA GLU A 169 -1.12 -7.27 -26.48
C GLU A 169 -1.95 -8.02 -27.54
N GLY A 170 -2.71 -7.31 -28.38
CA GLY A 170 -3.57 -7.91 -29.42
C GLY A 170 -4.78 -8.66 -28.87
N CYS A 171 -5.18 -8.40 -27.62
CA CYS A 171 -6.29 -9.11 -26.96
C CYS A 171 -7.59 -8.30 -26.98
N GLY A 172 -8.50 -8.63 -27.89
CA GLY A 172 -9.84 -8.01 -27.93
C GLY A 172 -10.85 -8.56 -26.92
N ARG A 173 -10.58 -9.72 -26.30
CA ARG A 173 -11.54 -10.43 -25.43
C ARG A 173 -11.83 -9.73 -24.11
N CYS A 174 -10.90 -8.89 -23.65
CA CYS A 174 -11.00 -8.21 -22.36
C CYS A 174 -11.84 -6.92 -22.41
N HIS A 175 -12.17 -6.42 -23.60
CA HIS A 175 -12.80 -5.09 -23.77
C HIS A 175 -14.19 -5.01 -23.14
N THR A 176 -15.01 -6.05 -23.27
CA THR A 176 -16.35 -6.09 -22.65
C THR A 176 -16.25 -6.00 -21.14
N GLN A 177 -15.40 -6.84 -20.52
CA GLN A 177 -15.19 -6.85 -19.07
C GLN A 177 -14.68 -5.50 -18.55
N LEU A 178 -13.72 -4.88 -19.26
CA LEU A 178 -13.20 -3.55 -18.91
C LEU A 178 -14.28 -2.46 -18.99
N GLY A 179 -15.16 -2.54 -19.99
CA GLY A 179 -16.31 -1.63 -20.12
C GLY A 179 -17.34 -1.81 -19.01
N ASP A 180 -17.56 -3.04 -18.56
CA ASP A 180 -18.45 -3.32 -17.41
C ASP A 180 -17.85 -2.80 -16.10
N TRP A 181 -16.55 -2.96 -15.89
CA TRP A 181 -15.85 -2.40 -14.74
C TRP A 181 -15.71 -0.88 -14.76
N GLU A 182 -15.66 -0.25 -15.94
CA GLU A 182 -15.68 1.22 -16.00
C GLU A 182 -17.01 1.77 -15.47
N LYS A 183 -18.12 1.05 -15.68
CA LYS A 183 -19.45 1.40 -15.16
C LYS A 183 -19.63 1.02 -13.70
N ASN A 184 -19.01 -0.07 -13.24
CA ASN A 184 -19.09 -0.55 -11.87
C ASN A 184 -17.72 -1.02 -11.37
N ARG A 185 -16.91 -0.07 -10.90
CA ARG A 185 -15.55 -0.34 -10.42
C ARG A 185 -15.51 -1.24 -9.19
N ALA A 186 -16.46 -1.09 -8.27
CA ALA A 186 -16.52 -1.87 -7.04
C ALA A 186 -16.59 -3.38 -7.29
N SER A 187 -17.15 -3.80 -8.42
CA SER A 187 -17.25 -5.22 -8.75
C SER A 187 -15.90 -5.93 -8.96
N LEU A 188 -14.80 -5.20 -9.19
CA LEU A 188 -13.46 -5.77 -9.31
C LEU A 188 -12.97 -6.40 -8.00
N ASP A 189 -13.30 -5.80 -6.88
CA ASP A 189 -12.99 -6.27 -5.53
C ASP A 189 -13.74 -7.57 -5.15
N GLU A 190 -14.75 -7.94 -5.94
CA GLU A 190 -15.50 -9.18 -5.77
C GLU A 190 -14.95 -10.34 -6.62
N VAL A 191 -13.99 -10.06 -7.50
CA VAL A 191 -13.45 -11.05 -8.43
C VAL A 191 -12.44 -11.94 -7.73
N THR A 192 -12.64 -13.26 -7.84
CA THR A 192 -11.67 -14.25 -7.37
C THR A 192 -10.49 -14.36 -8.34
N GLN A 193 -9.28 -14.17 -7.80
CA GLN A 193 -8.01 -14.29 -8.54
C GLN A 193 -8.01 -13.44 -9.83
N PRO A 194 -8.20 -12.11 -9.74
CA PRO A 194 -8.43 -11.26 -10.90
C PRO A 194 -7.30 -11.35 -11.93
N LYS A 195 -6.04 -11.48 -11.47
CA LYS A 195 -4.87 -11.73 -12.31
C LYS A 195 -5.01 -12.96 -13.23
N GLU A 196 -5.62 -14.03 -12.74
CA GLU A 196 -5.68 -15.32 -13.46
C GLU A 196 -6.94 -15.47 -14.31
N THR A 197 -8.05 -14.85 -13.91
CA THR A 197 -9.38 -15.19 -14.44
C THR A 197 -9.97 -14.16 -15.40
N THR A 198 -9.39 -12.96 -15.50
CA THR A 198 -10.09 -11.83 -16.16
C THR A 198 -9.38 -11.23 -17.37
N LEU A 199 -8.24 -10.57 -17.14
CA LEU A 199 -7.52 -9.84 -18.16
C LEU A 199 -6.35 -10.66 -18.71
N CYS A 200 -5.96 -10.36 -19.95
CA CYS A 200 -4.70 -10.84 -20.52
C CYS A 200 -3.48 -10.14 -19.89
N LEU A 201 -3.71 -9.09 -19.11
CA LEU A 201 -2.69 -8.36 -18.38
C LEU A 201 -2.19 -9.24 -17.23
N LYS A 202 -0.88 -9.21 -17.03
CA LYS A 202 -0.15 -9.89 -15.95
C LYS A 202 0.80 -8.86 -15.34
N ASP A 203 1.61 -9.31 -14.39
CA ASP A 203 2.51 -8.48 -13.55
C ASP A 203 3.37 -7.47 -14.34
N LYS A 204 3.76 -7.82 -15.57
CA LYS A 204 4.57 -6.95 -16.44
C LYS A 204 3.97 -5.56 -16.69
N HIS A 205 2.67 -5.37 -16.47
CA HIS A 205 1.99 -4.09 -16.67
C HIS A 205 1.60 -3.37 -15.37
N ASN A 206 1.81 -3.98 -14.21
CA ASN A 206 1.35 -3.44 -12.92
C ASN A 206 1.89 -2.03 -12.65
N ALA A 207 3.19 -1.81 -12.93
CA ALA A 207 3.80 -0.49 -12.77
C ALA A 207 3.16 0.58 -13.66
N ARG A 208 2.80 0.25 -14.90
CA ARG A 208 2.17 1.19 -15.85
C ARG A 208 0.74 1.51 -15.44
N LEU A 209 -0.02 0.50 -15.01
CA LEU A 209 -1.38 0.67 -14.47
C LEU A 209 -1.39 1.59 -13.24
N ALA A 210 -0.39 1.47 -12.35
CA ALA A 210 -0.30 2.28 -11.14
C ALA A 210 0.17 3.73 -11.37
N SER A 211 1.01 3.99 -12.38
CA SER A 211 1.74 5.27 -12.51
C SER A 211 1.25 6.19 -13.63
N SER A 212 0.50 5.68 -14.60
CA SER A 212 0.12 6.45 -15.82
C SER A 212 -1.15 7.28 -15.64
N GLY A 213 -1.28 7.98 -14.51
CA GLY A 213 -2.49 8.74 -14.18
C GLY A 213 -3.63 7.88 -13.63
N PHE A 214 -3.29 6.97 -12.71
CA PHE A 214 -4.24 6.09 -12.05
C PHE A 214 -5.45 6.88 -11.50
N PRO A 215 -6.70 6.45 -11.75
CA PRO A 215 -7.91 7.22 -11.47
C PRO A 215 -8.32 7.12 -9.99
N ALA A 216 -7.43 7.49 -9.06
CA ALA A 216 -7.60 7.26 -7.63
C ALA A 216 -8.90 7.83 -7.05
N ARG A 217 -9.38 8.98 -7.56
CA ARG A 217 -10.66 9.55 -7.11
C ARG A 217 -11.84 8.65 -7.49
N GLN A 218 -11.91 8.19 -8.74
CA GLN A 218 -13.00 7.31 -9.18
C GLN A 218 -12.94 5.93 -8.51
N VAL A 219 -11.74 5.46 -8.19
CA VAL A 219 -11.52 4.22 -7.43
C VAL A 219 -11.96 4.38 -5.98
N TYR A 220 -11.67 5.52 -5.36
CA TYR A 220 -12.13 5.86 -4.02
C TYR A 220 -13.67 6.01 -3.94
N GLU A 221 -14.27 6.67 -4.93
CA GLU A 221 -15.73 6.84 -5.06
C GLU A 221 -16.46 5.52 -5.35
N ALA A 222 -15.74 4.42 -5.63
CA ALA A 222 -16.34 3.09 -5.79
C ALA A 222 -16.67 2.41 -4.45
N GLU A 223 -16.25 2.98 -3.31
CA GLU A 223 -16.61 2.52 -1.95
C GLU A 223 -16.26 1.05 -1.65
N ALA A 224 -15.13 0.58 -2.19
CA ALA A 224 -14.61 -0.78 -1.99
C ALA A 224 -13.31 -0.76 -1.16
N SER A 225 -12.44 -1.77 -1.32
CA SER A 225 -11.27 -1.91 -0.44
C SER A 225 -10.23 -0.79 -0.57
N PHE A 226 -10.12 -0.15 -1.75
CA PHE A 226 -9.27 1.02 -1.92
C PHE A 226 -9.74 2.20 -1.05
N THR A 227 -11.06 2.40 -0.96
CA THR A 227 -11.69 3.39 -0.07
C THR A 227 -11.31 3.09 1.39
N GLY A 228 -11.46 1.84 1.83
CA GLY A 228 -11.06 1.43 3.18
C GLY A 228 -9.58 1.68 3.48
N ALA A 229 -8.69 1.48 2.51
CA ALA A 229 -7.27 1.80 2.67
C ALA A 229 -7.03 3.32 2.81
N VAL A 230 -7.70 4.14 2.00
CA VAL A 230 -7.59 5.62 2.05
C VAL A 230 -8.19 6.18 3.34
N ASP A 231 -9.35 5.70 3.76
CA ASP A 231 -10.00 6.12 5.01
C ASP A 231 -9.13 5.78 6.22
N GLY A 232 -8.52 4.59 6.24
CA GLY A 232 -7.55 4.22 7.26
C GLY A 232 -6.31 5.13 7.31
N LEU A 233 -5.91 5.72 6.17
CA LEU A 233 -4.84 6.74 6.14
C LEU A 233 -5.35 8.09 6.67
N LEU A 234 -6.57 8.49 6.32
CA LEU A 234 -7.22 9.73 6.78
C LEU A 234 -7.39 9.78 8.30
N GLU A 235 -7.61 8.63 8.95
CA GLU A 235 -7.67 8.51 10.42
C GLU A 235 -6.34 8.86 11.14
N CYS A 236 -5.25 9.09 10.40
CA CYS A 236 -3.96 9.49 10.97
C CYS A 236 -3.70 10.98 10.74
N ASP A 237 -4.14 11.83 11.67
CA ASP A 237 -3.94 13.28 11.61
C ASP A 237 -2.46 13.66 11.45
N GLU A 238 -1.55 12.91 12.08
CA GLU A 238 -0.10 13.12 11.94
C GLU A 238 0.41 12.88 10.52
N LEU A 239 -0.18 11.93 9.78
CA LEU A 239 0.15 11.69 8.38
C LEU A 239 -0.31 12.86 7.53
N THR A 240 -1.57 13.28 7.66
CA THR A 240 -2.13 14.42 6.92
C THR A 240 -1.30 15.68 7.17
N ALA A 241 -1.04 16.01 8.43
CA ALA A 241 -0.19 17.15 8.79
C ALA A 241 1.24 17.02 8.24
N ALA A 242 1.80 15.80 8.16
CA ALA A 242 3.11 15.58 7.56
C ALA A 242 3.11 15.76 6.04
N LEU A 243 2.05 15.33 5.36
CA LEU A 243 1.87 15.53 3.92
C LEU A 243 1.68 17.01 3.60
N GLU A 244 0.92 17.76 4.39
CA GLU A 244 0.75 19.21 4.23
C GLU A 244 2.09 19.96 4.30
N ARG A 245 3.00 19.57 5.20
CA ARG A 245 4.35 20.16 5.27
C ARG A 245 5.20 19.92 4.01
N THR A 246 4.84 18.95 3.18
CA THR A 246 5.52 18.73 1.90
C THR A 246 5.04 19.68 0.81
N CYS A 247 3.83 20.24 0.95
CA CYS A 247 3.26 21.16 -0.03
C CYS A 247 4.18 22.38 -0.24
N ALA A 248 3.98 23.08 -1.36
CA ALA A 248 4.67 24.34 -1.59
C ALA A 248 4.42 25.29 -0.40
N THR A 249 5.47 25.66 0.32
CA THR A 249 5.42 26.88 1.12
C THR A 249 5.34 28.01 0.11
N SER A 250 4.19 28.69 0.04
CA SER A 250 4.06 29.95 -0.66
C SER A 250 5.18 30.87 -0.16
N PHE A 251 6.20 31.10 -0.98
CA PHE A 251 7.11 32.21 -0.76
C PHE A 251 6.24 33.46 -0.82
N THR A 252 5.89 34.00 0.34
CA THR A 252 5.43 35.38 0.42
C THR A 252 6.67 36.22 0.16
N PRO A 253 6.74 36.99 -0.95
CA PRO A 253 7.81 37.98 -1.08
C PRO A 253 7.64 38.93 0.11
N SER A 254 8.69 39.11 0.90
CA SER A 254 8.73 40.20 1.86
C SER A 254 8.60 41.53 1.09
N PRO A 255 7.88 42.53 1.65
CA PRO A 255 7.57 43.78 0.96
C PRO A 255 8.80 44.57 0.52
#